data_AF-A0A9W4XRE5-F1
#
_entry.id   AF-A0A9W4XRE5-F1
#
_cell.length_a   1.000
_cell.length_b   1.000
_cell.length_c   1.000
_cell.angle_alpha   90.00
_cell.angle_beta   90.00
_cell.angle_gamma   90.00
#
_symmetry.space_group_name_H-M   'P 1'
#
loop_
_entity.id
_entity.type
_entity.pdbx_description
1 polymer ?
#
loop_
_entity_poly.entity_id
_entity_poly.type
_entity_poly.pdbx_seq_one_letter_code
_entity_poly.pdbx_strand_id
1 'polypeptide(L)'
;MDQVIGDHNHYSSKDLAAAATLVGLGLRVQDAPASSEVYRQVKRRRSRLDELRELIRYEEASLMPIYDDYMANIRYRWAAENPSTPFRISASPAGRAILQAECIKARTWLLDLIKLHQKIDRSHTLRILRSMVEKQAGIDSRPMTELEQFYMKLTDPDEDGHDTEWDFEDHLDATLTLTIHNNWAETHKDTLERLRQVASRAPFRSLSPSQLITHRMVQKMRRTNKIDAFACAIPLSTIKQHSKEEQLCPICQNEYLDLHKFSIKDLIADYPVRMKYCGHIIGKSCLETWMATPLVDPARYPYRTCPICRVPIGKRCASDVPEAIHNHACHNAYAKKIRQERDLAINDISDGILGCISEELVVQQLMVEVRQQQLDGNLDKLKERECKEVLERSLKALEEEKRMWGFEEKDMSKMWEKVSSEWIESGAHT
;
A
#
# COMPACT_ATOMS: atom_id res chain seq x y z
N MET A 1 31.77 36.85 12.12
CA MET A 1 32.43 35.68 11.52
C MET A 1 31.61 34.47 11.92
N ASP A 2 30.43 34.32 11.30
CA ASP A 2 29.50 33.23 11.62
C ASP A 2 29.20 32.47 10.32
N GLN A 3 29.90 31.36 10.14
CA GLN A 3 29.53 30.33 9.19
C GLN A 3 28.63 29.34 9.94
N VAL A 4 27.33 29.42 9.69
CA VAL A 4 26.40 28.34 10.02
C VAL A 4 26.41 27.39 8.82
N ILE A 5 27.12 26.28 8.97
CA ILE A 5 27.02 25.10 8.10
C ILE A 5 25.72 24.40 8.50
N GLY A 6 24.67 24.58 7.70
CA GLY A 6 23.44 23.79 7.78
C GLY A 6 23.51 22.65 6.78
N ASP A 7 23.92 21.47 7.22
CA ASP A 7 23.85 20.24 6.44
C ASP A 7 22.37 19.87 6.21
N HIS A 8 21.86 20.21 5.02
CA HIS A 8 20.56 19.78 4.54
C HIS A 8 20.61 18.34 4.06
N ASN A 9 20.41 17.41 4.99
CA ASN A 9 20.22 15.99 4.69
C ASN A 9 18.82 15.75 4.11
N HIS A 10 18.69 15.93 2.80
CA HIS A 10 17.53 15.57 1.99
C HIS A 10 17.58 14.06 1.69
N TYR A 11 16.80 13.26 2.43
CA TYR A 11 16.74 11.81 2.22
C TYR A 11 15.44 11.41 1.52
N SER A 12 15.60 10.68 0.43
CA SER A 12 14.63 10.22 -0.56
C SER A 12 14.00 8.87 -0.13
N SER A 13 12.93 8.43 -0.80
CA SER A 13 12.48 7.02 -0.79
C SER A 13 13.62 6.03 -1.10
N LYS A 14 14.70 6.50 -1.75
CA LYS A 14 15.96 5.78 -1.92
C LYS A 14 16.64 5.42 -0.61
N ASP A 15 16.46 6.15 0.49
CA ASP A 15 17.10 5.86 1.78
C ASP A 15 16.33 4.83 2.60
N LEU A 16 15.01 4.77 2.43
CA LEU A 16 14.18 3.65 2.89
C LEU A 16 14.51 2.37 2.11
N ALA A 17 14.68 2.47 0.79
CA ALA A 17 15.13 1.36 -0.04
C ALA A 17 16.59 0.98 0.21
N ALA A 18 17.47 1.93 0.52
CA ALA A 18 18.89 1.69 0.86
C ALA A 18 19.04 1.13 2.28
N ALA A 19 18.21 1.56 3.23
CA ALA A 19 18.09 0.92 4.54
C ALA A 19 17.61 -0.53 4.38
N ALA A 20 16.62 -0.79 3.51
CA ALA A 20 16.26 -2.16 3.15
C ALA A 20 17.43 -2.91 2.46
N THR A 21 18.15 -2.28 1.55
CA THR A 21 19.31 -2.87 0.86
C THR A 21 20.47 -3.19 1.84
N LEU A 22 20.66 -2.38 2.90
CA LEU A 22 21.62 -2.58 3.99
C LEU A 22 21.25 -3.76 4.91
N VAL A 23 20.01 -4.26 4.85
CA VAL A 23 19.55 -5.51 5.50
C VAL A 23 19.84 -6.75 4.61
N GLY A 24 20.64 -6.60 3.54
CA GLY A 24 20.85 -7.68 2.57
C GLY A 24 19.63 -7.92 1.66
N LEU A 25 18.64 -7.02 1.65
CA LEU A 25 17.39 -7.14 0.89
C LEU A 25 17.54 -6.74 -0.58
N GLY A 26 18.65 -7.15 -1.21
CA GLY A 26 18.83 -7.12 -2.66
C GLY A 26 17.91 -8.12 -3.36
N LEU A 27 16.61 -8.03 -3.12
CA LEU A 27 15.58 -8.81 -3.76
C LEU A 27 15.48 -8.38 -5.22
N ARG A 28 16.30 -9.00 -6.08
CA ARG A 28 15.97 -9.19 -7.49
C ARG A 28 14.87 -10.25 -7.53
N VAL A 29 13.63 -9.84 -7.22
CA VAL A 29 12.44 -10.59 -7.65
C VAL A 29 12.48 -10.55 -9.17
N GLN A 30 12.27 -11.68 -9.84
CA GLN A 30 12.16 -11.65 -11.29
C GLN A 30 10.99 -10.74 -11.65
N ASP A 31 11.23 -9.74 -12.49
CA ASP A 31 10.16 -8.86 -13.02
C ASP A 31 9.17 -9.64 -13.93
N ALA A 32 9.41 -10.94 -14.13
CA ALA A 32 8.49 -11.87 -14.78
C ALA A 32 7.18 -12.03 -13.98
N PRO A 33 6.04 -12.33 -14.65
CA PRO A 33 4.81 -12.75 -13.99
C PRO A 33 5.05 -14.01 -13.14
N ALA A 34 4.45 -14.08 -11.96
CA ALA A 34 4.34 -15.36 -11.25
C ALA A 34 3.11 -16.13 -11.75
N SER A 35 3.03 -17.43 -11.42
CA SER A 35 1.82 -18.21 -11.68
C SER A 35 0.63 -17.66 -10.85
N SER A 36 -0.60 -17.93 -11.30
CA SER A 36 -1.82 -17.58 -10.54
C SER A 36 -1.82 -18.16 -9.13
N GLU A 37 -1.20 -19.34 -8.97
CA GLU A 37 -1.04 -19.98 -7.67
C GLU A 37 -0.14 -19.19 -6.73
N VAL A 38 0.99 -18.68 -7.22
CA VAL A 38 1.88 -17.82 -6.43
C VAL A 38 1.12 -16.57 -5.95
N TYR A 39 0.35 -15.92 -6.84
CA TYR A 39 -0.43 -14.75 -6.45
C TYR A 39 -1.53 -15.07 -5.43
N ARG A 40 -2.19 -16.22 -5.55
CA ARG A 40 -3.19 -16.70 -4.59
C ARG A 40 -2.57 -16.89 -3.20
N GLN A 41 -1.42 -17.55 -3.13
CA GLN A 41 -0.67 -17.76 -1.89
C GLN A 41 -0.17 -16.43 -1.29
N VAL A 42 0.39 -15.53 -2.10
CA VAL A 42 0.81 -14.19 -1.64
C VAL A 42 -0.37 -13.41 -1.06
N LYS A 43 -1.54 -13.46 -1.70
CA LYS A 43 -2.75 -12.80 -1.19
C LYS A 43 -3.19 -13.41 0.16
N ARG A 44 -3.22 -14.74 0.28
CA ARG A 44 -3.58 -15.45 1.52
C ARG A 44 -2.64 -15.08 2.67
N ARG A 45 -1.34 -15.21 2.44
CA ARG A 45 -0.29 -14.89 3.43
C ARG A 45 -0.32 -13.43 3.86
N ARG A 46 -0.60 -12.52 2.92
CA ARG A 46 -0.79 -11.11 3.27
C ARG A 46 -2.00 -10.89 4.16
N SER A 47 -3.13 -11.54 3.87
CA SER A 47 -4.34 -11.44 4.70
C SER A 47 -4.04 -11.86 6.14
N ARG A 48 -3.35 -12.99 6.33
CA ARG A 48 -2.91 -13.49 7.63
C ARG A 48 -1.99 -12.52 8.36
N LEU A 49 -1.03 -11.94 7.63
CA LEU A 49 -0.13 -10.93 8.19
C LEU A 49 -0.90 -9.66 8.61
N ASP A 50 -1.91 -9.25 7.85
CA ASP A 50 -2.75 -8.10 8.18
C ASP A 50 -3.64 -8.40 9.41
N GLU A 51 -4.20 -9.60 9.52
CA GLU A 51 -4.93 -10.10 10.70
C GLU A 51 -4.06 -10.12 11.97
N LEU A 52 -2.85 -10.69 11.87
CA LEU A 52 -1.88 -10.72 12.97
C LEU A 52 -1.50 -9.31 13.45
N ARG A 53 -1.35 -8.35 12.52
CA ARG A 53 -1.06 -6.95 12.86
C ARG A 53 -2.20 -6.28 13.61
N GLU A 54 -3.45 -6.62 13.29
CA GLU A 54 -4.60 -6.14 14.06
C GLU A 54 -4.59 -6.74 15.46
N LEU A 55 -4.39 -8.05 15.60
CA LEU A 55 -4.28 -8.71 16.91
C LEU A 55 -3.18 -8.08 17.78
N ILE A 56 -1.98 -7.89 17.24
CA ILE A 56 -0.87 -7.24 17.95
C ILE A 56 -1.22 -5.80 18.36
N ARG A 57 -2.07 -5.09 17.62
CA ARG A 57 -2.47 -3.72 17.97
C ARG A 57 -3.41 -3.70 19.18
N TYR A 58 -4.28 -4.68 19.32
CA TYR A 58 -5.32 -4.70 20.35
C TYR A 58 -4.92 -5.53 21.60
N GLU A 59 -4.07 -6.55 21.43
CA GLU A 59 -3.86 -7.61 22.43
C GLU A 59 -2.38 -7.85 22.76
N GLU A 60 -1.48 -6.90 22.49
CA GLU A 60 -0.04 -7.06 22.68
C GLU A 60 0.38 -7.64 24.05
N ALA A 61 -0.33 -7.26 25.13
CA ALA A 61 -0.02 -7.69 26.48
C ALA A 61 -0.36 -9.17 26.73
N SER A 62 -1.36 -9.73 26.03
CA SER A 62 -1.80 -11.12 26.16
C SER A 62 -1.13 -12.07 25.16
N LEU A 63 -0.57 -11.55 24.05
CA LEU A 63 0.07 -12.38 23.04
C LEU A 63 1.41 -12.99 23.50
N MET A 64 1.57 -14.29 23.31
CA MET A 64 2.74 -15.10 23.68
C MET A 64 3.16 -14.93 25.15
N PRO A 65 2.36 -15.40 26.11
CA PRO A 65 2.72 -15.27 27.50
C PRO A 65 3.87 -16.23 27.86
N ILE A 66 4.93 -15.69 28.45
CA ILE A 66 6.15 -16.46 28.77
C ILE A 66 6.02 -17.06 30.17
N TYR A 67 5.57 -18.32 30.23
CA TYR A 67 5.52 -19.13 31.46
C TYR A 67 6.56 -20.27 31.43
N ASP A 68 6.78 -20.96 32.56
CA ASP A 68 7.77 -22.04 32.64
C ASP A 68 7.45 -23.21 31.70
N ASP A 69 6.18 -23.60 31.58
CA ASP A 69 5.73 -24.67 30.69
C ASP A 69 5.93 -24.31 29.21
N TYR A 70 5.78 -23.03 28.87
CA TYR A 70 6.04 -22.51 27.53
C TYR A 70 7.50 -22.69 27.11
N MET A 71 8.45 -22.44 28.01
CA MET A 71 9.88 -22.63 27.74
C MET A 71 10.27 -24.09 27.49
N ALA A 72 9.60 -25.04 28.16
CA ALA A 72 9.77 -26.47 27.88
C ALA A 72 9.23 -26.83 26.48
N ASN A 73 8.11 -26.23 26.09
CA ASN A 73 7.45 -26.44 24.81
C ASN A 73 8.33 -25.97 23.62
N ILE A 74 8.99 -24.81 23.71
CA ILE A 74 9.88 -24.28 22.65
C ILE A 74 10.95 -25.30 22.22
N ARG A 75 11.62 -25.94 23.19
CA ARG A 75 12.66 -26.93 22.88
C ARG A 75 12.09 -28.20 22.26
N TYR A 76 10.93 -28.63 22.75
CA TYR A 76 10.22 -29.79 22.24
C TYR A 76 9.78 -29.58 20.79
N ARG A 77 9.12 -28.45 20.49
CA ARG A 77 8.73 -28.06 19.13
C ARG A 77 9.94 -28.04 18.19
N TRP A 78 11.04 -27.41 18.61
CA TRP A 78 12.26 -27.40 17.80
C TRP A 78 12.79 -28.82 17.52
N ALA A 79 12.87 -29.67 18.54
CA ALA A 79 13.35 -31.04 18.38
C ALA A 79 12.44 -31.89 17.48
N ALA A 80 11.13 -31.63 17.50
CA ALA A 80 10.16 -32.30 16.62
C ALA A 80 10.34 -31.87 15.15
N GLU A 81 10.49 -30.58 14.89
CA GLU A 81 10.66 -30.05 13.53
C GLU A 81 12.08 -30.26 12.97
N ASN A 82 13.10 -30.28 13.84
CA ASN A 82 14.51 -30.28 13.46
C ASN A 82 15.29 -31.36 14.24
N PRO A 83 14.98 -32.66 14.07
CA PRO A 83 15.54 -33.74 14.88
C PRO A 83 17.07 -33.88 14.74
N SER A 84 17.64 -33.41 13.63
CA SER A 84 19.09 -33.43 13.35
C SER A 84 19.86 -32.28 13.98
N THR A 85 19.19 -31.23 14.46
CA THR A 85 19.83 -29.98 14.88
C THR A 85 19.48 -29.69 16.34
N PRO A 86 20.42 -29.84 17.29
CA PRO A 86 20.13 -29.58 18.69
C PRO A 86 19.76 -28.10 18.89
N PHE A 87 18.82 -27.84 19.80
CA PHE A 87 18.47 -26.46 20.15
C PHE A 87 19.67 -25.75 20.80
N ARG A 88 19.93 -24.50 20.37
CA ARG A 88 21.12 -23.72 20.77
C ARG A 88 21.32 -23.62 22.30
N ILE A 89 20.22 -23.51 23.07
CA ILE A 89 20.28 -23.27 24.52
C ILE A 89 20.06 -24.58 25.29
N SER A 90 21.08 -25.02 26.04
CA SER A 90 21.06 -26.25 26.84
C SER A 90 19.92 -26.31 27.86
N ALA A 91 19.45 -27.53 28.19
CA ALA A 91 18.40 -27.76 29.19
C ALA A 91 18.85 -27.64 30.66
N SER A 92 20.09 -27.22 30.91
CA SER A 92 20.61 -27.04 32.27
C SER A 92 19.86 -25.94 33.05
N PRO A 93 19.92 -25.91 34.39
CA PRO A 93 19.37 -24.80 35.19
C PRO A 93 19.90 -23.42 34.75
N ALA A 94 21.19 -23.31 34.45
CA ALA A 94 21.77 -22.09 33.88
C ALA A 94 21.20 -21.78 32.49
N GLY A 95 20.99 -22.80 31.67
CA GLY A 95 20.35 -22.68 30.36
C GLY A 95 18.87 -22.29 30.43
N ARG A 96 18.15 -22.60 31.51
CA ARG A 96 16.76 -22.13 31.74
C ARG A 96 16.70 -20.62 31.97
N ALA A 97 17.57 -20.08 32.83
CA ALA A 97 17.65 -18.63 33.04
C ALA A 97 18.04 -17.88 31.76
N ILE A 98 18.98 -18.44 30.97
CA ILE A 98 19.34 -17.90 29.66
C ILE A 98 18.15 -17.95 28.69
N LEU A 99 17.44 -19.09 28.61
CA LEU A 99 16.28 -19.24 27.75
C LEU A 99 15.20 -18.21 28.09
N GLN A 100 14.90 -17.99 29.37
CA GLN A 100 13.90 -17.01 29.78
C GLN A 100 14.26 -15.59 29.32
N ALA A 101 15.51 -15.17 29.52
CA ALA A 101 15.97 -13.85 29.07
C ALA A 101 15.90 -13.71 27.54
N GLU A 102 16.27 -14.76 26.81
CA GLU A 102 16.23 -14.79 25.35
C GLU A 102 14.79 -14.81 24.81
N CYS A 103 13.85 -15.49 25.49
CA CYS A 103 12.43 -15.45 25.15
C CYS A 103 11.88 -14.02 25.24
N ILE A 104 12.20 -13.29 26.31
CA ILE A 104 11.74 -11.90 26.48
C ILE A 104 12.29 -11.02 25.36
N LYS A 105 13.60 -11.11 25.08
CA LYS A 105 14.23 -10.36 23.99
C LYS A 105 13.63 -10.70 22.62
N ALA A 106 13.49 -11.99 22.32
CA ALA A 106 12.94 -12.47 21.06
C ALA A 106 11.48 -12.04 20.88
N ARG A 107 10.66 -12.12 21.94
CA ARG A 107 9.27 -11.66 21.93
C ARG A 107 9.18 -10.16 21.63
N THR A 108 9.95 -9.34 22.35
CA THR A 108 9.98 -7.89 22.10
C THR A 108 10.44 -7.57 20.67
N TRP A 109 11.51 -8.24 20.20
CA TRP A 109 12.03 -8.04 18.85
C TRP A 109 11.01 -8.45 17.77
N LEU A 110 10.36 -9.60 17.93
CA LEU A 110 9.35 -10.15 17.02
C LEU A 110 8.16 -9.19 16.86
N LEU A 111 7.58 -8.76 17.98
CA LEU A 111 6.43 -7.85 17.98
C LEU A 111 6.78 -6.49 17.38
N ASP A 112 7.95 -5.95 17.74
CA ASP A 112 8.42 -4.68 17.17
C ASP A 112 8.66 -4.78 15.68
N LEU A 113 9.26 -5.86 15.20
CA LEU A 113 9.49 -6.05 13.77
C LEU A 113 8.18 -6.08 12.99
N ILE A 114 7.17 -6.81 13.47
CA ILE A 114 5.85 -6.91 12.83
C ILE A 114 5.18 -5.52 12.75
N LYS A 115 5.22 -4.76 13.84
CA LYS A 115 4.69 -3.38 13.90
C LYS A 115 5.42 -2.42 12.97
N LEU A 116 6.75 -2.48 12.94
CA LEU A 116 7.58 -1.61 12.12
C LEU A 116 7.39 -1.92 10.63
N HIS A 117 7.25 -3.19 10.27
CA HIS A 117 6.99 -3.60 8.89
C HIS A 117 5.60 -3.20 8.37
N GLN A 118 4.62 -2.93 9.25
CA GLN A 118 3.37 -2.28 8.83
C GLN A 118 3.61 -0.88 8.23
N LYS A 119 4.66 -0.19 8.68
CA LYS A 119 5.02 1.17 8.21
C LYS A 119 5.89 1.16 6.94
N ILE A 120 6.34 -0.01 6.50
CA ILE A 120 7.09 -0.16 5.25
C ILE A 120 6.11 -0.22 4.07
N ASP A 121 6.57 0.24 2.91
CA ASP A 121 5.79 0.24 1.67
C ASP A 121 5.19 -1.15 1.34
N ARG A 122 3.91 -1.15 0.95
CA ARG A 122 3.14 -2.34 0.60
C ARG A 122 3.81 -3.14 -0.53
N SER A 123 4.44 -2.46 -1.50
CA SER A 123 5.14 -3.13 -2.59
C SER A 123 6.32 -3.98 -2.11
N HIS A 124 6.99 -3.56 -1.03
CA HIS A 124 8.11 -4.29 -0.47
C HIS A 124 7.64 -5.57 0.23
N THR A 125 6.58 -5.48 1.04
CA THR A 125 5.97 -6.65 1.69
C THR A 125 5.52 -7.68 0.64
N LEU A 126 4.84 -7.23 -0.43
CA LEU A 126 4.42 -8.11 -1.52
C LEU A 126 5.59 -8.79 -2.24
N ARG A 127 6.72 -8.08 -2.42
CA ARG A 127 7.94 -8.65 -3.01
C ARG A 127 8.55 -9.74 -2.14
N ILE A 128 8.63 -9.53 -0.83
CA ILE A 128 9.14 -10.54 0.12
C ILE A 128 8.24 -11.79 0.08
N LEU A 129 6.93 -11.60 0.24
CA LEU A 129 5.97 -12.71 0.25
C LEU A 129 6.02 -13.50 -1.06
N ARG A 130 6.14 -12.80 -2.20
CA ARG A 130 6.27 -13.44 -3.51
C ARG A 130 7.55 -14.26 -3.62
N SER A 131 8.70 -13.66 -3.30
CA SER A 131 10.00 -14.34 -3.36
C SER A 131 10.01 -15.62 -2.51
N MET A 132 9.46 -15.52 -1.31
CA MET A 132 9.30 -16.64 -0.38
C MET A 132 8.43 -17.78 -0.95
N VAL A 133 7.26 -17.46 -1.52
CA VAL A 133 6.37 -18.45 -2.14
C VAL A 133 7.01 -19.08 -3.37
N GLU A 134 7.73 -18.30 -4.19
CA GLU A 134 8.44 -18.83 -5.37
C GLU A 134 9.56 -19.80 -4.97
N LYS A 135 10.29 -19.52 -3.88
CA LYS A 135 11.30 -20.43 -3.32
C LYS A 135 10.69 -21.70 -2.74
N GLN A 136 9.56 -21.58 -2.04
CA GLN A 136 8.83 -22.74 -1.50
C GLN A 136 8.32 -23.66 -2.60
N ALA A 137 7.85 -23.09 -3.71
CA ALA A 137 7.37 -23.82 -4.87
C ALA A 137 8.51 -24.40 -5.74
N GLY A 138 9.77 -24.20 -5.37
CA GLY A 138 10.94 -24.64 -6.15
C GLY A 138 11.12 -23.90 -7.48
N ILE A 139 10.42 -22.77 -7.67
CA ILE A 139 10.54 -21.91 -8.87
C ILE A 139 11.83 -21.10 -8.82
N ASP A 140 12.22 -20.65 -7.63
CA ASP A 140 13.49 -19.99 -7.36
C ASP A 140 14.38 -20.89 -6.50
N SER A 141 15.54 -21.28 -7.03
CA SER A 141 16.49 -22.18 -6.36
C SER A 141 17.39 -21.46 -5.35
N ARG A 142 17.29 -20.14 -5.20
CA ARG A 142 18.07 -19.39 -4.21
C ARG A 142 17.63 -19.75 -2.79
N PRO A 143 18.56 -19.81 -1.83
CA PRO A 143 18.18 -20.04 -0.43
C PRO A 143 17.26 -18.94 0.08
N MET A 144 16.35 -19.30 0.99
CA MET A 144 15.55 -18.31 1.71
C MET A 144 16.45 -17.52 2.64
N THR A 145 16.37 -16.20 2.53
CA THR A 145 16.92 -15.26 3.50
C THR A 145 16.23 -15.41 4.86
N GLU A 146 16.87 -14.95 5.93
CA GLU A 146 16.32 -15.01 7.28
C GLU A 146 14.96 -14.32 7.39
N LEU A 147 14.78 -13.16 6.71
CA LEU A 147 13.50 -12.45 6.71
C LEU A 147 12.41 -13.20 5.94
N GLU A 148 12.76 -13.90 4.85
CA GLU A 148 11.80 -14.76 4.15
C GLU A 148 11.43 -15.96 5.03
N GLN A 149 12.37 -16.58 5.73
CA GLN A 149 12.09 -17.67 6.68
C GLN A 149 11.17 -17.20 7.83
N PHE A 150 11.43 -16.00 8.34
CA PHE A 150 10.60 -15.34 9.34
C PHE A 150 9.15 -15.20 8.87
N TYR A 151 8.94 -14.58 7.70
CA TYR A 151 7.60 -14.40 7.15
C TYR A 151 6.95 -15.71 6.72
N MET A 152 7.75 -16.70 6.36
CA MET A 152 7.26 -18.02 5.98
C MET A 152 6.59 -18.66 7.18
N LYS A 153 7.35 -18.79 8.29
CA LYS A 153 6.82 -19.35 9.53
C LYS A 153 5.64 -18.57 10.09
N LEU A 154 5.64 -17.25 9.93
CA LEU A 154 4.56 -16.39 10.41
C LEU A 154 3.26 -16.50 9.60
N THR A 155 3.32 -16.95 8.35
CA THR A 155 2.14 -16.91 7.43
C THR A 155 1.84 -18.22 6.74
N ASP A 156 2.59 -19.28 7.04
CA ASP A 156 2.47 -20.61 6.44
C ASP A 156 1.03 -21.13 6.59
N PRO A 157 0.55 -21.97 5.66
CA PRO A 157 -0.69 -22.71 5.88
C PRO A 157 -0.47 -23.80 6.92
N ASP A 158 -1.48 -24.01 7.75
CA ASP A 158 -1.55 -25.13 8.69
C ASP A 158 -1.49 -26.45 7.89
N GLU A 159 -0.80 -27.45 8.45
CA GLU A 159 -0.49 -28.72 7.75
C GLU A 159 -1.73 -29.63 7.61
N ASP A 160 -2.81 -29.30 8.31
CA ASP A 160 -3.97 -30.14 8.58
C ASP A 160 -4.79 -30.48 7.32
N GLY A 161 -4.57 -29.79 6.20
CA GLY A 161 -5.30 -29.96 4.93
C GLY A 161 -6.79 -29.62 5.01
N HIS A 162 -7.33 -29.49 6.22
CA HIS A 162 -8.62 -28.93 6.53
C HIS A 162 -8.44 -27.41 6.70
N ASP A 163 -9.24 -26.63 5.97
CA ASP A 163 -9.29 -25.16 6.05
C ASP A 163 -9.93 -24.70 7.39
N THR A 164 -9.64 -25.42 8.47
CA THR A 164 -9.93 -25.00 9.84
C THR A 164 -9.01 -23.84 10.16
N GLU A 165 -9.63 -22.79 10.69
CA GLU A 165 -9.09 -21.51 11.15
C GLU A 165 -7.57 -21.48 11.35
N TRP A 166 -6.89 -20.59 10.63
CA TRP A 166 -5.45 -20.40 10.72
C TRP A 166 -5.04 -20.05 12.14
N ASP A 167 -4.24 -20.91 12.79
CA ASP A 167 -3.89 -20.74 14.20
C ASP A 167 -2.70 -19.80 14.36
N PHE A 168 -3.01 -18.51 14.48
CA PHE A 168 -1.98 -17.47 14.62
C PHE A 168 -1.08 -17.67 15.85
N GLU A 169 -1.56 -18.33 16.92
CA GLU A 169 -0.77 -18.56 18.15
C GLU A 169 0.36 -19.54 17.86
N ASP A 170 0.06 -20.63 17.17
CA ASP A 170 1.06 -21.63 16.79
C ASP A 170 2.09 -21.07 15.81
N HIS A 171 1.67 -20.21 14.88
CA HIS A 171 2.58 -19.51 13.97
C HIS A 171 3.49 -18.49 14.68
N LEU A 172 2.96 -17.76 15.68
CA LEU A 172 3.75 -16.87 16.53
C LEU A 172 4.79 -17.67 17.34
N ASP A 173 4.38 -18.77 17.96
CA ASP A 173 5.23 -19.67 18.73
C ASP A 173 6.36 -20.28 17.89
N ALA A 174 6.03 -20.76 16.69
CA ALA A 174 7.01 -21.31 15.76
C ALA A 174 8.03 -20.23 15.33
N THR A 175 7.55 -19.02 15.05
CA THR A 175 8.41 -17.89 14.66
C THR A 175 9.29 -17.42 15.83
N LEU A 176 8.76 -17.40 17.06
CA LEU A 176 9.51 -17.10 18.27
C LEU A 176 10.61 -18.15 18.51
N THR A 177 10.26 -19.43 18.38
CA THR A 177 11.21 -20.56 18.51
C THR A 177 12.37 -20.41 17.53
N LEU A 178 12.07 -20.09 16.26
CA LEU A 178 13.07 -19.83 15.23
C LEU A 178 13.95 -18.62 15.57
N THR A 179 13.35 -17.54 16.08
CA THR A 179 14.04 -16.31 16.48
C THR A 179 15.03 -16.58 17.62
N ILE A 180 14.64 -17.36 18.64
CA ILE A 180 15.49 -17.73 19.78
C ILE A 180 16.63 -18.64 19.33
N HIS A 181 16.34 -19.65 18.51
CA HIS A 181 17.34 -20.60 18.03
C HIS A 181 18.47 -19.89 17.30
N ASN A 182 18.12 -19.04 16.33
CA ASN A 182 19.09 -18.30 15.51
C ASN A 182 19.63 -17.02 16.15
N ASN A 183 19.17 -16.70 17.37
CA ASN A 183 19.54 -15.47 18.08
C ASN A 183 19.29 -14.19 17.26
N TRP A 184 18.21 -14.17 16.47
CA TRP A 184 17.90 -13.07 15.56
C TRP A 184 17.70 -11.73 16.28
N ALA A 185 17.20 -11.76 17.51
CA ALA A 185 17.01 -10.56 18.31
C ALA A 185 18.33 -9.81 18.58
N GLU A 186 19.42 -10.54 18.81
CA GLU A 186 20.74 -9.94 18.99
C GLU A 186 21.41 -9.66 17.65
N THR A 187 21.42 -10.64 16.74
CA THR A 187 22.08 -10.54 15.42
C THR A 187 21.52 -9.38 14.57
N HIS A 188 20.23 -9.08 14.70
CA HIS A 188 19.56 -8.00 13.96
C HIS A 188 19.14 -6.82 14.83
N LYS A 189 19.72 -6.67 16.03
CA LYS A 189 19.41 -5.54 16.92
C LYS A 189 19.63 -4.19 16.25
N ASP A 190 20.76 -4.02 15.57
CA ASP A 190 21.10 -2.78 14.87
C ASP A 190 20.17 -2.50 13.69
N THR A 191 19.75 -3.57 12.99
CA THR A 191 18.78 -3.48 11.90
C THR A 191 17.42 -3.02 12.43
N LEU A 192 16.93 -3.63 13.52
CA LEU A 192 15.67 -3.24 14.14
C LEU A 192 15.76 -1.80 14.65
N GLU A 193 16.88 -1.39 15.23
CA GLU A 193 17.07 -0.01 15.68
C GLU A 193 17.08 1.00 14.53
N ARG A 194 17.71 0.67 13.39
CA ARG A 194 17.60 1.47 12.17
C ARG A 194 16.16 1.52 11.65
N LEU A 195 15.43 0.40 11.64
CA LEU A 195 14.02 0.37 11.28
C LEU A 195 13.17 1.21 12.23
N ARG A 196 13.43 1.15 13.54
CA ARG A 196 12.80 2.02 14.54
C ARG A 196 13.10 3.48 14.23
N GLN A 197 14.36 3.85 13.98
CA GLN A 197 14.71 5.22 13.62
C GLN A 197 14.01 5.68 12.34
N VAL A 198 13.92 4.83 11.33
CA VAL A 198 13.22 5.11 10.08
C VAL A 198 11.70 5.23 10.29
N ALA A 199 11.12 4.40 11.16
CA ALA A 199 9.69 4.36 11.45
C ALA A 199 9.22 5.34 12.55
N SER A 200 10.13 5.79 13.41
CA SER A 200 9.96 6.78 14.49
C SER A 200 10.24 8.19 14.01
N ARG A 201 11.07 8.33 12.97
CA ARG A 201 10.96 9.43 12.00
C ARG A 201 9.59 9.30 11.36
N ALA A 202 8.57 9.79 12.06
CA ALA A 202 7.27 9.99 11.47
C ALA A 202 7.55 10.78 10.18
N PRO A 203 7.29 10.22 8.99
CA PRO A 203 7.70 10.85 7.74
C PRO A 203 7.06 12.23 7.54
N PHE A 204 6.20 12.65 8.48
CA PHE A 204 5.30 13.78 8.41
C PHE A 204 5.26 14.68 9.66
N ARG A 205 5.93 14.35 10.79
CA ARG A 205 5.87 15.24 11.99
C ARG A 205 6.85 16.41 11.94
N SER A 206 7.98 16.26 11.23
CA SER A 206 8.95 17.33 11.01
C SER A 206 8.73 18.08 9.69
N LEU A 207 7.85 17.59 8.83
CA LEU A 207 7.55 18.23 7.57
C LEU A 207 6.58 19.39 7.81
N SER A 208 6.90 20.56 7.26
CA SER A 208 5.92 21.64 7.19
C SER A 208 4.67 21.18 6.40
N PRO A 209 3.50 21.78 6.63
CA PRO A 209 2.31 21.47 5.84
C PRO A 209 2.57 21.47 4.33
N SER A 210 3.32 22.45 3.82
CA SER A 210 3.73 22.50 2.40
C SER A 210 4.60 21.31 1.95
N GLN A 211 5.48 20.80 2.80
CA GLN A 211 6.29 19.61 2.51
C GLN A 211 5.44 18.34 2.50
N LEU A 212 4.42 18.25 3.36
CA LEU A 212 3.46 17.14 3.35
C LEU A 212 2.71 17.06 2.03
N ILE A 213 2.19 18.21 1.57
CA ILE A 213 1.49 18.28 0.29
C ILE A 213 2.46 17.97 -0.86
N THR A 214 3.70 18.46 -0.81
CA THR A 214 4.69 18.23 -1.88
C THR A 214 5.02 16.74 -1.96
N HIS A 215 5.17 16.09 -0.81
CA HIS A 215 5.37 14.66 -0.74
C HIS A 215 4.17 13.90 -1.30
N ARG A 216 2.93 14.29 -0.96
CA ARG A 216 1.71 13.72 -1.53
C ARG A 216 1.68 13.83 -3.06
N MET A 217 2.00 15.00 -3.61
CA MET A 217 2.10 15.20 -5.07
C MET A 217 3.12 14.25 -5.70
N VAL A 218 4.33 14.19 -5.12
CA VAL A 218 5.39 13.30 -5.62
C VAL A 218 4.99 11.83 -5.55
N GLN A 219 4.33 11.41 -4.47
CA GLN A 219 3.82 10.06 -4.35
C GLN A 219 2.79 9.74 -5.43
N LYS A 220 1.85 10.65 -5.73
CA LYS A 220 0.89 10.48 -6.84
C LYS A 220 1.59 10.31 -8.18
N MET A 221 2.57 11.16 -8.47
CA MET A 221 3.32 11.14 -9.74
C MET A 221 4.20 9.89 -9.92
N ARG A 222 4.70 9.33 -8.81
CA ARG A 222 5.57 8.13 -8.83
C ARG A 222 4.82 6.80 -8.78
N ARG A 223 3.48 6.81 -8.70
CA ARG A 223 2.71 5.55 -8.79
C ARG A 223 2.98 4.90 -10.13
N THR A 224 3.30 3.61 -10.11
CA THR A 224 3.59 2.83 -11.32
C THR A 224 2.36 2.65 -12.21
N ASN A 225 1.15 2.76 -11.65
CA ASN A 225 -0.12 2.58 -12.37
C ASN A 225 -0.87 3.90 -12.44
N LYS A 226 -0.48 4.75 -13.39
CA LYS A 226 -1.08 6.07 -13.59
C LYS A 226 -2.40 5.97 -14.36
N ILE A 227 -3.42 5.42 -13.73
CA ILE A 227 -4.71 5.25 -14.40
C ILE A 227 -5.40 6.59 -14.63
N ASP A 228 -5.09 7.62 -13.83
CA ASP A 228 -5.62 8.98 -13.99
C ASP A 228 -5.19 9.63 -15.32
N ALA A 229 -4.21 9.06 -16.05
CA ALA A 229 -3.83 9.50 -17.39
C ALA A 229 -4.81 9.03 -18.48
N PHE A 230 -5.67 8.05 -18.19
CA PHE A 230 -6.59 7.48 -19.18
C PHE A 230 -7.96 7.07 -18.62
N ALA A 231 -8.20 7.27 -17.33
CA ALA A 231 -9.47 7.09 -16.66
C ALA A 231 -9.69 8.30 -15.76
N CYS A 232 -10.94 8.76 -15.65
CA CYS A 232 -11.28 9.88 -14.78
C CYS A 232 -12.35 9.46 -13.78
N ALA A 233 -12.35 10.07 -12.59
CA ALA A 233 -13.51 9.97 -11.71
C ALA A 233 -14.77 10.52 -12.43
N ILE A 234 -15.94 10.01 -12.07
CA ILE A 234 -17.21 10.43 -12.64
C ILE A 234 -18.21 10.92 -11.58
N PRO A 235 -19.14 11.82 -11.94
CA PRO A 235 -20.21 12.23 -11.04
C PRO A 235 -21.10 11.06 -10.61
N LEU A 236 -21.60 11.10 -9.38
CA LEU A 236 -22.51 10.05 -8.87
C LEU A 236 -23.84 10.04 -9.59
N SER A 237 -24.29 11.20 -10.08
CA SER A 237 -25.49 11.32 -10.90
C SER A 237 -25.43 10.44 -12.14
N THR A 238 -24.25 10.31 -12.77
CA THR A 238 -24.07 9.41 -13.92
C THR A 238 -24.26 7.96 -13.51
N ILE A 239 -23.69 7.53 -12.39
CA ILE A 239 -23.78 6.15 -11.90
C ILE A 239 -25.20 5.78 -11.52
N LYS A 240 -25.90 6.67 -10.81
CA LYS A 240 -27.27 6.45 -10.34
C LYS A 240 -28.29 6.36 -11.48
N GLN A 241 -27.97 6.84 -12.68
CA GLN A 241 -28.81 6.71 -13.88
C GLN A 241 -28.72 5.31 -14.51
N HIS A 242 -27.66 4.56 -14.23
CA HIS A 242 -27.47 3.21 -14.75
C HIS A 242 -28.28 2.17 -13.99
N SER A 243 -28.43 0.99 -14.59
CA SER A 243 -29.09 -0.16 -13.96
C SER A 243 -28.35 -0.60 -12.68
N LYS A 244 -29.02 -1.28 -11.75
CA LYS A 244 -28.40 -1.72 -10.49
C LYS A 244 -27.15 -2.57 -10.71
N GLU A 245 -27.12 -3.37 -11.77
CA GLU A 245 -25.96 -4.22 -12.13
C GLU A 245 -24.75 -3.38 -12.56
N GLU A 246 -24.97 -2.26 -13.24
CA GLU A 246 -23.93 -1.32 -13.68
C GLU A 246 -23.45 -0.38 -12.55
N GLN A 247 -24.15 -0.37 -11.41
CA GLN A 247 -23.72 0.32 -10.19
C GLN A 247 -22.73 -0.51 -9.36
N LEU A 248 -22.38 -1.70 -9.83
CA LEU A 248 -21.37 -2.58 -9.24
C LEU A 248 -20.05 -2.47 -9.99
N CYS A 249 -18.95 -2.63 -9.26
CA CYS A 249 -17.65 -2.80 -9.87
C CYS A 249 -17.59 -4.12 -10.64
N PRO A 250 -17.29 -4.13 -11.94
CA PRO A 250 -17.27 -5.37 -12.74
C PRO A 250 -16.16 -6.35 -12.32
N ILE A 251 -15.17 -5.88 -11.55
CA ILE A 251 -14.06 -6.70 -11.05
C ILE A 251 -14.38 -7.32 -9.70
N CYS A 252 -14.75 -6.49 -8.71
CA CYS A 252 -14.94 -6.95 -7.32
C CYS A 252 -16.41 -7.18 -6.94
N GLN A 253 -17.35 -6.82 -7.82
CA GLN A 253 -18.80 -6.97 -7.66
C GLN A 253 -19.37 -6.25 -6.43
N ASN A 254 -18.62 -5.29 -5.86
CA ASN A 254 -19.10 -4.43 -4.80
C ASN A 254 -19.76 -3.18 -5.38
N GLU A 255 -20.78 -2.67 -4.68
CA GLU A 255 -21.35 -1.36 -4.95
C GLU A 255 -20.31 -0.25 -4.74
N TYR A 256 -20.31 0.74 -5.64
CA TYR A 256 -19.37 1.84 -5.60
C TYR A 256 -19.51 2.77 -4.39
N LEU A 257 -20.70 2.81 -3.76
CA LEU A 257 -21.07 3.79 -2.74
C LEU A 257 -21.59 3.16 -1.45
N ASP A 258 -21.21 1.92 -1.18
CA ASP A 258 -21.63 1.22 0.04
C ASP A 258 -20.86 1.77 1.25
N LEU A 259 -21.39 2.87 1.79
CA LEU A 259 -20.92 3.48 3.02
C LEU A 259 -21.14 2.58 4.23
N HIS A 260 -21.96 1.52 4.17
CA HIS A 260 -22.12 0.60 5.30
C HIS A 260 -20.93 -0.35 5.41
N LYS A 261 -20.51 -0.91 4.27
CA LYS A 261 -19.43 -1.91 4.18
C LYS A 261 -18.03 -1.30 4.16
N PHE A 262 -17.85 -0.14 3.54
CA PHE A 262 -16.51 0.45 3.35
C PHE A 262 -16.33 1.74 4.16
N SER A 263 -15.09 2.00 4.58
CA SER A 263 -14.75 3.29 5.17
C SER A 263 -14.73 4.37 4.10
N ILE A 264 -14.96 5.63 4.48
CA ILE A 264 -14.88 6.75 3.54
C ILE A 264 -13.51 6.85 2.85
N LYS A 265 -12.44 6.43 3.53
CA LYS A 265 -11.08 6.41 2.96
C LYS A 265 -10.97 5.35 1.85
N ASP A 266 -11.59 4.19 2.05
CA ASP A 266 -11.61 3.13 1.04
C ASP A 266 -12.44 3.57 -0.17
N LEU A 267 -13.57 4.24 0.05
CA LEU A 267 -14.39 4.79 -1.03
C LEU A 267 -13.67 5.88 -1.81
N ILE A 268 -12.88 6.74 -1.16
CA ILE A 268 -12.02 7.72 -1.86
C ILE A 268 -10.98 6.98 -2.72
N ALA A 269 -10.39 5.91 -2.19
CA ALA A 269 -9.31 5.16 -2.84
C ALA A 269 -9.79 4.29 -4.02
N ASP A 270 -10.98 3.70 -3.93
CA ASP A 270 -11.57 2.83 -4.97
C ASP A 270 -12.79 3.44 -5.67
N TYR A 271 -12.89 4.78 -5.67
CA TYR A 271 -14.01 5.47 -6.30
C TYR A 271 -14.16 5.10 -7.79
N PRO A 272 -15.39 5.01 -8.32
CA PRO A 272 -15.65 4.70 -9.73
C PRO A 272 -14.99 5.67 -10.70
N VAL A 273 -14.21 5.11 -11.64
CA VAL A 273 -13.57 5.83 -12.73
C VAL A 273 -14.04 5.31 -14.08
N ARG A 274 -14.21 6.21 -15.05
CA ARG A 274 -14.55 5.89 -16.44
C ARG A 274 -13.30 5.84 -17.29
N MET A 275 -13.08 4.71 -17.96
CA MET A 275 -12.00 4.55 -18.93
C MET A 275 -12.26 5.36 -20.20
N LYS A 276 -11.37 6.30 -20.54
CA LYS A 276 -11.51 7.20 -21.70
C LYS A 276 -11.55 6.49 -23.06
N TYR A 277 -10.95 5.30 -23.16
CA TYR A 277 -10.88 4.55 -24.42
C TYR A 277 -12.17 3.84 -24.83
N CYS A 278 -13.01 3.46 -23.85
CA CYS A 278 -14.15 2.58 -24.08
C CYS A 278 -15.38 2.91 -23.23
N GLY A 279 -15.29 3.89 -22.33
CA GLY A 279 -16.40 4.36 -21.51
C GLY A 279 -16.76 3.47 -20.31
N HIS A 280 -16.20 2.26 -20.19
CA HIS A 280 -16.50 1.38 -19.05
C HIS A 280 -16.09 2.00 -17.71
N ILE A 281 -16.96 1.82 -16.71
CA ILE A 281 -16.81 2.31 -15.34
C ILE A 281 -16.28 1.16 -14.46
N ILE A 282 -15.22 1.43 -13.70
CA ILE A 282 -14.53 0.46 -12.85
C ILE A 282 -14.04 1.17 -11.57
N GLY A 283 -13.96 0.47 -10.44
CA GLY A 283 -13.35 1.02 -9.22
C GLY A 283 -11.87 1.36 -9.44
N LYS A 284 -11.42 2.52 -8.95
CA LYS A 284 -10.06 3.04 -9.17
C LYS A 284 -8.96 2.05 -8.73
N SER A 285 -9.00 1.58 -7.50
CA SER A 285 -8.04 0.62 -6.93
C SER A 285 -8.11 -0.74 -7.62
N CYS A 286 -9.32 -1.17 -8.01
CA CYS A 286 -9.51 -2.39 -8.80
C CYS A 286 -8.82 -2.27 -10.18
N LEU A 287 -8.97 -1.12 -10.86
CA LEU A 287 -8.32 -0.85 -12.14
C LEU A 287 -6.80 -0.69 -11.99
N GLU A 288 -6.31 0.02 -10.97
CA GLU A 288 -4.87 0.11 -10.66
C GLU A 288 -4.28 -1.29 -10.45
N THR A 289 -4.97 -2.16 -9.72
CA THR A 289 -4.56 -3.54 -9.48
C THR A 289 -4.51 -4.32 -10.78
N TRP A 290 -5.53 -4.20 -11.64
CA TRP A 290 -5.57 -4.83 -12.96
C TRP A 290 -4.39 -4.40 -13.85
N MET A 291 -4.05 -3.10 -13.83
CA MET A 291 -2.90 -2.57 -14.58
C MET A 291 -1.56 -3.03 -14.01
N ALA A 292 -1.50 -3.28 -12.69
CA ALA A 292 -0.34 -3.85 -12.02
C ALA A 292 -0.11 -5.33 -12.38
N THR A 293 -1.19 -6.11 -12.51
CA THR A 293 -1.13 -7.56 -12.75
C THR A 293 -0.35 -7.87 -14.00
N PRO A 294 0.82 -8.53 -14.00
CA PRO A 294 1.64 -8.76 -15.20
C PRO A 294 0.89 -9.45 -16.35
N LEU A 295 1.33 -9.22 -17.60
CA LEU A 295 0.74 -9.86 -18.78
C LEU A 295 1.11 -11.35 -18.80
N VAL A 296 0.13 -12.23 -19.06
CA VAL A 296 0.33 -13.69 -19.06
C VAL A 296 1.38 -14.12 -20.10
N ASP A 297 1.36 -13.49 -21.27
CA ASP A 297 2.37 -13.65 -22.32
C ASP A 297 2.58 -12.28 -22.99
N PRO A 298 3.61 -11.51 -22.60
CA PRO A 298 3.86 -10.20 -23.18
C PRO A 298 4.22 -10.23 -24.66
N ALA A 299 4.73 -11.35 -25.19
CA ALA A 299 5.06 -11.48 -26.61
C ALA A 299 3.78 -11.62 -27.46
N ARG A 300 2.81 -12.38 -26.96
CA ARG A 300 1.53 -12.61 -27.65
C ARG A 300 0.47 -11.54 -27.34
N TYR A 301 0.47 -11.00 -26.12
CA TYR A 301 -0.47 -10.00 -25.62
C TYR A 301 0.29 -8.81 -25.01
N PRO A 302 0.98 -8.00 -25.84
CA PRO A 302 1.88 -6.95 -25.36
C PRO A 302 1.19 -5.75 -24.70
N TYR A 303 -0.14 -5.67 -24.74
CA TYR A 303 -0.87 -4.51 -24.26
C TYR A 303 -1.74 -4.85 -23.05
N ARG A 304 -1.79 -3.90 -22.13
CA ARG A 304 -2.85 -3.84 -21.12
C ARG A 304 -4.18 -3.58 -21.84
N THR A 305 -5.26 -4.18 -21.36
CA THR A 305 -6.59 -4.03 -21.96
C THR A 305 -7.62 -3.68 -20.91
N CYS A 306 -8.71 -3.04 -21.33
CA CYS A 306 -9.92 -2.97 -20.51
C CYS A 306 -10.31 -4.38 -20.03
N PRO A 307 -10.63 -4.60 -18.74
CA PRO A 307 -11.02 -5.92 -18.23
C PRO A 307 -12.36 -6.41 -18.79
N ILE A 308 -13.19 -5.49 -19.30
CA ILE A 308 -14.53 -5.80 -19.82
C ILE A 308 -14.45 -6.07 -21.34
N CYS A 309 -14.19 -5.04 -22.14
CA CYS A 309 -14.25 -5.15 -23.60
C CYS A 309 -12.91 -5.44 -24.29
N ARG A 310 -11.84 -5.64 -23.52
CA ARG A 310 -10.49 -5.98 -24.03
C ARG A 310 -9.87 -4.96 -25.00
N VAL A 311 -10.40 -3.74 -25.08
CA VAL A 311 -9.79 -2.65 -25.86
C VAL A 311 -8.37 -2.37 -25.31
N PRO A 312 -7.34 -2.35 -26.17
CA PRO A 312 -5.97 -2.04 -25.76
C PRO A 312 -5.80 -0.61 -25.22
N ILE A 313 -5.15 -0.51 -24.07
CA ILE A 313 -4.78 0.73 -23.40
C ILE A 313 -3.41 1.16 -23.93
N GLY A 314 -3.27 2.41 -24.39
CA GLY A 314 -2.02 2.96 -24.93
C GLY A 314 -1.78 2.72 -26.43
N LYS A 315 -2.72 2.09 -27.16
CA LYS A 315 -2.65 1.88 -28.62
C LYS A 315 -3.57 2.81 -29.42
N ARG A 316 -4.69 3.21 -28.82
CA ARG A 316 -5.50 4.33 -29.30
C ARG A 316 -4.89 5.61 -28.70
N CYS A 317 -5.00 6.76 -29.37
CA CYS A 317 -4.76 8.02 -28.67
C CYS A 317 -5.63 7.99 -27.41
N ALA A 318 -5.01 8.13 -26.23
CA ALA A 318 -5.78 8.53 -25.06
C ALA A 318 -6.59 9.77 -25.46
N SER A 319 -7.71 10.04 -24.81
CA SER A 319 -8.23 11.39 -24.94
C SER A 319 -7.09 12.32 -24.57
N ASP A 320 -6.71 13.20 -25.50
CA ASP A 320 -5.53 14.02 -25.32
C ASP A 320 -5.70 14.78 -24.00
N VAL A 321 -4.65 14.74 -23.18
CA VAL A 321 -4.61 15.54 -21.95
C VAL A 321 -4.95 16.98 -22.36
N PRO A 322 -5.92 17.65 -21.71
CA PRO A 322 -6.33 19.00 -22.08
C PRO A 322 -5.12 19.88 -22.32
N GLU A 323 -5.06 20.55 -23.48
CA GLU A 323 -3.87 21.27 -23.92
C GLU A 323 -3.43 22.32 -22.89
N ALA A 324 -4.40 22.91 -22.18
CA ALA A 324 -4.16 23.84 -21.09
C ALA A 324 -3.36 23.23 -19.93
N ILE A 325 -3.54 21.95 -19.57
CA ILE A 325 -2.71 21.25 -18.56
C ILE A 325 -1.29 21.10 -19.08
N HIS A 326 -1.13 20.68 -20.32
CA HIS A 326 0.20 20.53 -20.91
C HIS A 326 0.93 21.87 -20.95
N ASN A 327 0.26 22.92 -21.42
CA ASN A 327 0.76 24.28 -21.45
C ASN A 327 1.10 24.80 -20.05
N HIS A 328 0.26 24.52 -19.05
CA HIS A 328 0.53 24.86 -17.65
C HIS A 328 1.78 24.12 -17.11
N ALA A 329 1.86 22.81 -17.30
CA ALA A 329 3.00 22.00 -16.89
C ALA A 329 4.32 22.46 -17.55
N CYS A 330 4.25 22.95 -18.80
CA CYS A 330 5.38 23.47 -19.55
C CYS A 330 5.81 24.88 -19.13
N HIS A 331 4.88 25.78 -18.79
CA HIS A 331 5.16 27.21 -18.68
C HIS A 331 5.05 27.78 -17.26
N ASN A 332 4.18 27.23 -16.41
CA ASN A 332 3.93 27.74 -15.07
C ASN A 332 5.18 27.63 -14.16
N ALA A 333 5.49 28.70 -13.42
CA ALA A 333 6.68 28.77 -12.58
C ALA A 333 6.67 27.73 -11.44
N TYR A 334 5.52 27.49 -10.81
CA TYR A 334 5.38 26.52 -9.73
C TYR A 334 5.53 25.09 -10.24
N ALA A 335 4.85 24.75 -11.32
CA ALA A 335 4.99 23.43 -11.96
C ALA A 335 6.43 23.16 -12.41
N LYS A 336 7.09 24.15 -13.03
CA LYS A 336 8.51 24.07 -13.41
C LYS A 336 9.43 23.83 -12.22
N LYS A 337 9.20 24.54 -11.11
CA LYS A 337 9.98 24.39 -9.88
C LYS A 337 9.88 22.97 -9.33
N ILE A 338 8.67 22.43 -9.19
CA ILE A 338 8.45 21.05 -8.71
C ILE A 338 9.11 20.04 -9.66
N ARG A 339 8.96 20.25 -10.98
CA ARG A 339 9.58 19.42 -12.01
C ARG A 339 11.10 19.35 -11.88
N GLN A 340 11.75 20.51 -11.71
CA GLN A 340 13.20 20.63 -11.58
C GLN A 340 13.72 20.08 -10.24
N GLU A 341 13.07 20.42 -9.13
CA GLU A 341 13.49 19.97 -7.78
C GLU A 341 13.36 18.46 -7.57
N ARG A 342 12.48 17.79 -8.33
CA ARG A 342 12.14 16.37 -8.15
C ARG A 342 12.51 15.48 -9.32
N ASP A 343 13.13 16.05 -10.35
CA ASP A 343 13.57 15.37 -11.58
C ASP A 343 12.43 14.57 -12.22
N LEU A 344 11.36 15.28 -12.58
CA LEU A 344 10.12 14.70 -13.13
C LEU A 344 9.96 15.07 -14.61
N ALA A 345 9.35 14.19 -15.39
CA ALA A 345 8.94 14.48 -16.76
C ALA A 345 7.70 15.40 -16.78
N ILE A 346 7.47 16.10 -17.91
CA ILE A 346 6.26 16.93 -18.09
C ILE A 346 4.99 16.08 -17.93
N ASN A 347 4.99 14.86 -18.49
CA ASN A 347 3.86 13.96 -18.37
C ASN A 347 3.58 13.58 -16.92
N ASP A 348 4.60 13.42 -16.07
CA ASP A 348 4.40 13.16 -14.64
C ASP A 348 3.66 14.31 -13.95
N ILE A 349 3.99 15.56 -14.31
CA ILE A 349 3.32 16.75 -13.80
C ILE A 349 1.87 16.79 -14.25
N SER A 350 1.61 16.55 -15.54
CA SER A 350 0.25 16.47 -16.09
C SER A 350 -0.56 15.38 -15.39
N ASP A 351 -0.01 14.19 -15.21
CA ASP A 351 -0.66 13.08 -14.50
C ASP A 351 -0.96 13.44 -13.03
N GLY A 352 -0.03 14.15 -12.36
CA GLY A 352 -0.24 14.64 -11.00
C GLY A 352 -1.40 15.62 -10.89
N ILE A 353 -1.52 16.55 -11.84
CA ILE A 353 -2.63 17.50 -11.95
C ILE A 353 -3.95 16.76 -12.20
N LEU A 354 -3.99 15.82 -13.15
CA LEU A 354 -5.18 15.02 -13.46
C LEU A 354 -5.64 14.15 -12.29
N GLY A 355 -4.69 13.58 -11.54
CA GLY A 355 -4.97 12.86 -10.31
C GLY A 355 -5.56 13.77 -9.22
N CYS A 356 -5.09 15.01 -9.13
CA CYS A 356 -5.64 16.02 -8.22
C CYS A 356 -7.07 16.44 -8.61
N ILE A 357 -7.34 16.68 -9.90
CA ILE A 357 -8.70 16.96 -10.44
C ILE A 357 -9.65 15.80 -10.11
N SER A 358 -9.21 14.56 -10.39
CA SER A 358 -10.03 13.38 -10.15
C SER A 358 -10.34 13.21 -8.66
N GLU A 359 -9.36 13.38 -7.78
CA GLU A 359 -9.56 13.25 -6.34
C GLU A 359 -10.44 14.38 -5.75
N GLU A 360 -10.33 15.61 -6.28
CA GLU A 360 -11.24 16.70 -5.91
C GLU A 360 -12.68 16.37 -6.26
N LEU A 361 -12.93 15.86 -7.48
CA LEU A 361 -14.27 15.41 -7.85
C LEU A 361 -14.78 14.33 -6.90
N VAL A 362 -13.97 13.31 -6.59
CA VAL A 362 -14.33 12.23 -5.66
C VAL A 362 -14.77 12.78 -4.31
N VAL A 363 -13.96 13.65 -3.71
CA VAL A 363 -14.24 14.22 -2.39
C VAL A 363 -15.51 15.06 -2.43
N GLN A 364 -15.70 15.92 -3.44
CA GLN A 364 -16.90 16.73 -3.58
C GLN A 364 -18.16 15.87 -3.74
N GLN A 365 -18.10 14.83 -4.58
CA GLN A 365 -19.22 13.92 -4.82
C GLN A 365 -19.58 13.10 -3.57
N LEU A 366 -18.58 12.58 -2.84
CA LEU A 366 -18.82 11.86 -1.59
C LEU A 366 -19.36 12.79 -0.48
N MET A 367 -18.98 14.06 -0.46
CA MET A 367 -19.59 15.04 0.45
C MET A 367 -21.08 15.24 0.15
N VAL A 368 -21.47 15.28 -1.14
CA VAL A 368 -22.89 15.34 -1.54
C VAL A 368 -23.62 14.07 -1.12
N GLU A 369 -23.03 12.90 -1.34
CA GLU A 369 -23.62 11.61 -0.97
C GLU A 369 -23.84 11.46 0.54
N VAL A 370 -22.83 11.77 1.34
CA VAL A 370 -22.91 11.71 2.82
C VAL A 370 -24.00 12.65 3.34
N ARG A 371 -24.14 13.85 2.74
CA ARG A 371 -25.24 14.78 3.08
C ARG A 371 -26.60 14.22 2.69
N GLN A 372 -26.72 13.58 1.54
CA GLN A 372 -27.97 12.98 1.10
C GLN A 372 -28.38 11.83 2.02
N GLN A 373 -27.47 10.90 2.34
CA GLN A 373 -27.75 9.80 3.27
C GLN A 373 -28.07 10.27 4.69
N GLN A 374 -27.49 11.40 5.12
CA GLN A 374 -27.87 12.06 6.36
C GLN A 374 -29.33 12.54 6.32
N LEU A 375 -29.74 13.22 5.24
CA LEU A 375 -31.11 13.71 5.07
C LEU A 375 -32.12 12.57 5.00
N ASP A 376 -31.74 11.46 4.38
CA ASP A 376 -32.56 10.26 4.23
C ASP A 376 -32.60 9.39 5.50
N GLY A 377 -31.81 9.73 6.54
CA GLY A 377 -31.76 9.00 7.80
C GLY A 377 -31.05 7.64 7.73
N ASN A 378 -30.29 7.39 6.67
CA ASN A 378 -29.62 6.12 6.40
C ASN A 378 -28.21 6.02 7.02
N LEU A 379 -27.70 7.11 7.61
CA LEU A 379 -26.34 7.17 8.15
C LEU A 379 -26.35 7.37 9.67
N ASP A 380 -25.61 6.54 10.38
CA ASP A 380 -25.37 6.70 11.82
C ASP A 380 -24.60 8.00 12.12
N LYS A 381 -24.92 8.67 13.23
CA LYS A 381 -24.34 9.98 13.60
C LYS A 381 -22.83 9.94 13.84
N LEU A 382 -22.30 8.85 14.39
CA LEU A 382 -20.86 8.71 14.62
C LEU A 382 -20.14 8.57 13.27
N LYS A 383 -20.68 7.71 12.40
CA LYS A 383 -20.16 7.48 11.05
C LYS A 383 -20.25 8.72 10.17
N GLU A 384 -21.34 9.48 10.27
CA GLU A 384 -21.51 10.78 9.61
C GLU A 384 -20.39 11.75 9.99
N ARG A 385 -20.09 11.88 11.29
CA ARG A 385 -19.02 12.76 11.78
C ARG A 385 -17.67 12.33 11.24
N GLU A 386 -17.34 11.04 11.32
CA GLU A 386 -16.09 10.51 10.80
C GLU A 386 -15.94 10.81 9.30
N CYS A 387 -17.00 10.57 8.53
CA CYS A 387 -17.02 10.83 7.10
C CYS A 387 -16.78 12.31 6.78
N LYS A 388 -17.47 13.22 7.47
CA LYS A 388 -17.28 14.68 7.32
C LYS A 388 -15.86 15.10 7.65
N GLU A 389 -15.32 14.66 8.79
CA GLU A 389 -13.96 15.01 9.20
C GLU A 389 -12.89 14.55 8.19
N VAL A 390 -13.04 13.34 7.63
CA VAL A 390 -12.10 12.84 6.63
C VAL A 390 -12.23 13.59 5.31
N LEU A 391 -13.45 13.87 4.85
CA LEU A 391 -13.71 14.58 3.60
C LEU A 391 -13.23 16.03 3.66
N GLU A 392 -13.53 16.76 4.74
CA GLU A 392 -13.08 18.15 4.94
C GLU A 392 -11.55 18.24 5.01
N ARG A 393 -10.91 17.30 5.72
CA ARG A 393 -9.44 17.22 5.75
C ARG A 393 -8.86 16.94 4.37
N SER A 394 -9.50 16.06 3.60
CA SER A 394 -9.07 15.71 2.24
C SER A 394 -9.23 16.89 1.28
N LEU A 395 -10.35 17.61 1.35
CA LEU A 395 -10.63 18.80 0.55
C LEU A 395 -9.60 19.90 0.82
N LYS A 396 -9.33 20.21 2.11
CA LYS A 396 -8.32 21.21 2.48
C LYS A 396 -6.93 20.86 1.93
N ALA A 397 -6.54 19.58 2.00
CA ALA A 397 -5.27 19.14 1.47
C ALA A 397 -5.21 19.24 -0.07
N LEU A 398 -6.34 19.05 -0.77
CA LEU A 398 -6.44 19.24 -2.21
C LEU A 398 -6.40 20.72 -2.62
N GLU A 399 -7.02 21.61 -1.84
CA GLU A 399 -6.90 23.06 -2.05
C GLU A 399 -5.45 23.53 -1.91
N GLU A 400 -4.73 23.02 -0.90
CA GLU A 400 -3.30 23.28 -0.74
C GLU A 400 -2.48 22.70 -1.91
N GLU A 401 -2.81 21.49 -2.38
CA GLU A 401 -2.17 20.86 -3.54
C GLU A 401 -2.40 21.68 -4.83
N LYS A 402 -3.65 22.09 -5.10
CA LYS A 402 -4.05 22.96 -6.20
C LYS A 402 -3.29 24.29 -6.19
N ARG A 403 -3.14 24.91 -5.00
CA ARG A 403 -2.33 26.12 -4.84
C ARG A 403 -0.86 25.88 -5.19
N MET A 404 -0.28 24.77 -4.72
CA MET A 404 1.13 24.46 -5.01
C MET A 404 1.37 24.07 -6.48
N TRP A 405 0.34 23.59 -7.18
CA TRP A 405 0.35 23.47 -8.63
C TRP A 405 0.30 24.83 -9.35
N GLY A 406 0.00 25.93 -8.65
CA GLY A 406 -0.07 27.28 -9.20
C GLY A 406 -1.46 27.71 -9.67
N PHE A 407 -2.54 27.11 -9.13
CA PHE A 407 -3.93 27.42 -9.51
C PHE A 407 -4.69 28.31 -8.52
N GLU A 408 -4.00 29.23 -7.82
CA GLU A 408 -4.60 30.10 -6.79
C GLU A 408 -5.20 31.39 -7.37
N GLU A 409 -4.60 31.94 -8.43
CA GLU A 409 -5.07 33.18 -9.05
C GLU A 409 -6.45 33.00 -9.69
N LYS A 410 -7.26 34.06 -9.70
CA LYS A 410 -8.66 34.01 -10.19
C LYS A 410 -8.77 33.44 -11.61
N ASP A 411 -7.85 33.81 -12.49
CA ASP A 411 -7.83 33.32 -13.87
C ASP A 411 -7.38 31.86 -13.95
N MET A 412 -6.47 31.43 -13.07
CA MET A 412 -6.05 30.04 -12.96
C MET A 412 -7.14 29.15 -12.35
N SER A 413 -7.95 29.66 -11.42
CA SER A 413 -9.11 28.90 -10.91
C SER A 413 -10.15 28.66 -12.01
N LYS A 414 -10.42 29.65 -12.87
CA LYS A 414 -11.28 29.45 -14.04
C LYS A 414 -10.70 28.44 -15.04
N MET A 415 -9.38 28.48 -15.24
CA MET A 415 -8.69 27.48 -16.04
C MET A 415 -8.88 26.08 -15.45
N TRP A 416 -8.69 25.94 -14.13
CA TRP A 416 -8.90 24.69 -13.42
C TRP A 416 -10.31 24.13 -13.62
N GLU A 417 -11.34 24.95 -13.43
CA GLU A 417 -12.73 24.56 -13.67
C GLU A 417 -12.96 24.11 -15.12
N LYS A 418 -12.52 24.91 -16.10
CA LYS A 418 -12.66 24.58 -17.53
C LYS A 418 -12.00 23.25 -17.86
N VAL A 419 -10.75 23.09 -17.43
CA VAL A 419 -9.96 21.88 -17.67
C VAL A 419 -10.53 20.67 -16.95
N SER A 420 -11.08 20.87 -15.75
CA SER A 420 -11.72 19.79 -14.99
C SER A 420 -12.96 19.29 -15.72
N SER A 421 -13.82 20.18 -16.20
CA SER A 421 -14.99 19.82 -17.01
C SER A 421 -14.57 19.13 -18.31
N GLU A 422 -13.60 19.69 -19.04
CA GLU A 422 -13.07 19.09 -20.28
C GLU A 422 -12.50 17.70 -20.00
N TRP A 423 -11.71 17.54 -18.94
CA TRP A 423 -11.14 16.25 -18.57
C TRP A 423 -12.21 15.26 -18.13
N ILE A 424 -13.25 15.66 -17.41
CA ILE A 424 -14.31 14.75 -16.99
C ILE A 424 -15.14 14.31 -18.19
N GLU A 425 -15.53 15.24 -19.06
CA GLU A 425 -16.39 15.03 -20.22
C GLU A 425 -15.71 14.28 -21.37
N SER A 426 -14.38 14.31 -21.44
CA SER A 426 -13.64 13.70 -22.54
C SER A 426 -13.74 12.17 -22.64
N GLY A 427 -13.34 11.62 -23.79
CA GLY A 427 -13.30 10.18 -24.05
C GLY A 427 -14.58 9.59 -24.64
N ALA A 428 -14.61 8.27 -24.77
CA ALA A 428 -15.78 7.55 -25.29
C ALA A 428 -16.96 7.66 -24.33
N HIS A 429 -18.11 8.09 -24.86
CA HIS A 429 -19.40 7.99 -24.19
C HIS A 429 -19.92 6.55 -24.35
N THR A 430 -20.37 5.94 -23.26
CA THR A 430 -21.14 4.68 -23.27
C THR A 430 -22.58 4.94 -23.66
#